data_AF-A0A3N4IXI0-F1
#
_entry.id   AF-A0A3N4IXI0-F1
#
_cell.length_a   1.000
_cell.length_b   1.000
_cell.length_c   1.000
_cell.angle_alpha   90.00
_cell.angle_beta   90.00
_cell.angle_gamma   90.00
#
_symmetry.space_group_name_H-M   'P 1'
#
loop_
_entity.id
_entity.type
_entity.pdbx_description
1 polymer ?
#
loop_
_entity_poly.entity_id
_entity_poly.type
_entity_poly.pdbx_seq_one_letter_code
_entity_poly.pdbx_strand_id
1 'polypeptide(L)' 'YCLNAKIIPLCLPAHSTHILQPLDVGLFGPLQHHYSNGLDEFIRKGHAGMNKGEFLP' A
#
# COMPACT_ATOMS: atom_id res chain seq x y z
N TYR A 1 6.68 26.35 0.45
CA TYR A 1 7.39 25.27 1.15
C TYR A 1 8.20 24.41 0.17
N CYS A 2 7.56 23.67 -0.75
CA CYS A 2 8.25 22.77 -1.69
C CYS A 2 9.31 23.46 -2.57
N LEU A 3 8.99 24.62 -3.15
CA LEU A 3 9.93 25.39 -3.98
C LEU A 3 11.16 25.85 -3.18
N ASN A 4 10.98 26.31 -1.94
CA ASN A 4 12.08 26.71 -1.06
C ASN A 4 12.97 25.51 -0.67
N ALA A 5 12.37 24.31 -0.60
CA ALA A 5 13.07 23.06 -0.36
C ALA A 5 13.61 22.38 -1.64
N LYS A 6 13.49 23.04 -2.81
CA LYS A 6 13.90 22.51 -4.12
C LYS A 6 13.20 21.19 -4.50
N ILE A 7 11.99 20.97 -4.00
CA ILE A 7 11.16 19.82 -4.34
C ILE A 7 10.30 20.21 -5.55
N ILE A 8 10.39 19.43 -6.61
CA ILE A 8 9.60 19.59 -7.83
C ILE A 8 8.35 18.71 -7.72
N PRO A 9 7.14 19.28 -7.61
CA PRO A 9 5.92 18.48 -7.60
C PRO A 9 5.61 17.94 -9.00
N LEU A 10 5.26 16.65 -9.08
CA LEU A 10 4.71 16.02 -10.27
C LEU A 10 3.19 16.01 -10.18
N CYS A 11 2.53 16.72 -11.09
CA CYS A 11 1.07 16.67 -11.23
C CYS A 11 0.68 15.47 -12.06
N LEU A 12 -0.07 14.54 -11.47
CA LEU A 12 -0.61 13.39 -12.18
C LEU A 12 -2.01 13.72 -12.72
N PRO A 13 -2.44 13.10 -13.83
CA PRO A 13 -3.81 13.18 -14.29
C PRO A 13 -4.78 12.69 -13.21
N ALA A 14 -5.98 13.27 -13.20
CA ALA A 14 -7.04 12.85 -12.30
C ALA A 14 -7.30 11.34 -12.45
N HIS A 15 -7.55 10.67 -11.32
CA HIS A 15 -7.80 9.22 -11.26
C HIS A 15 -6.65 8.31 -11.74
N SER A 16 -5.44 8.82 -11.99
CA SER A 16 -4.30 8.00 -12.40
C SER A 16 -3.32 7.64 -11.26
N THR A 17 -3.63 8.04 -10.02
CA THR A 17 -2.76 7.82 -8.85
C THR A 17 -2.37 6.34 -8.69
N HIS A 18 -3.36 5.44 -8.72
CA HIS A 18 -3.18 3.99 -8.58
C HIS A 18 -2.35 3.31 -9.70
N ILE A 19 -2.07 4.02 -10.80
CA ILE A 19 -1.28 3.52 -11.93
C ILE A 19 0.09 4.20 -11.98
N LEU A 20 0.12 5.51 -11.70
CA LEU A 20 1.29 6.34 -11.95
C LEU A 20 2.09 6.65 -10.71
N GLN A 21 1.56 6.43 -9.49
CA GLN A 21 2.33 6.62 -8.28
C GLN A 21 3.26 5.42 -8.04
N PRO A 22 4.58 5.63 -8.07
CA PRO A 22 5.54 4.55 -7.83
C PRO A 22 5.37 3.90 -6.46
N LEU A 23 4.86 4.65 -5.48
CA LEU A 23 4.57 4.14 -4.15
C LEU A 23 3.41 3.13 -4.16
N ASP A 24 2.32 3.46 -4.87
CA ASP A 24 1.14 2.60 -4.96
C ASP A 24 1.45 1.31 -5.75
N VAL A 25 2.14 1.43 -6.89
CA VAL A 25 2.47 0.28 -7.74
C VAL A 25 3.65 -0.52 -7.19
N GLY A 26 4.70 0.16 -6.74
CA GLY A 26 5.98 -0.45 -6.39
C GLY A 26 6.05 -0.96 -4.96
N LEU A 27 5.66 -0.17 -3.97
CA LEU A 27 5.75 -0.55 -2.56
C LEU A 27 4.45 -1.19 -2.07
N PHE A 28 3.32 -0.52 -2.28
CA PHE A 28 2.05 -0.95 -1.70
C PHE A 28 1.41 -2.10 -2.47
N GLY A 29 1.61 -2.20 -3.79
CA GLY A 29 1.12 -3.33 -4.60
C GLY A 29 1.63 -4.69 -4.10
N PRO A 30 2.95 -4.93 -4.08
CA PRO A 30 3.52 -6.19 -3.57
C PRO A 30 3.19 -6.43 -2.10
N LEU A 31 3.24 -5.38 -1.27
CA LEU A 31 2.88 -5.47 0.15
C LEU A 31 1.44 -5.96 0.33
N GLN A 32 0.49 -5.36 -0.39
CA GLN A 32 -0.92 -5.76 -0.37
C GLN A 32 -1.10 -7.19 -0.85
N HIS A 33 -0.41 -7.60 -1.92
CA HIS A 33 -0.49 -8.96 -2.46
C HIS A 33 -0.03 -10.01 -1.45
N HIS A 34 1.19 -9.87 -0.93
CA HIS A 34 1.74 -10.81 0.05
C HIS A 34 0.94 -10.82 1.35
N TYR A 35 0.45 -9.65 1.77
CA TYR A 35 -0.42 -9.55 2.92
C TYR A 35 -1.70 -10.36 2.74
N SER A 36 -2.44 -10.14 1.66
CA SER A 36 -3.69 -10.86 1.38
C SER A 36 -3.46 -12.37 1.36
N ASN A 37 -2.38 -12.83 0.73
CA ASN A 37 -2.04 -14.26 0.71
C ASN A 37 -1.78 -14.81 2.12
N GLY A 38 -1.05 -14.07 2.97
CA GLY A 38 -0.78 -14.48 4.34
C GLY A 38 -2.05 -14.52 5.19
N LEU A 39 -2.96 -13.56 5.00
CA LEU A 39 -4.26 -13.51 5.65
C LEU A 39 -5.13 -14.71 5.23
N ASP A 40 -5.17 -15.04 3.95
CA ASP A 40 -5.91 -16.19 3.43
C ASP A 40 -5.41 -17.50 4.04
N GLU A 41 -4.08 -17.66 4.16
CA GLU A 41 -3.49 -18.84 4.82
C GLU A 41 -3.84 -18.90 6.31
N PHE A 42 -3.79 -17.76 6.99
CA PHE A 42 -4.12 -17.64 8.41
C PHE A 42 -5.59 -18.02 8.68
N ILE A 43 -6.52 -17.50 7.88
CA ILE A 43 -7.94 -17.85 7.97
C ILE A 43 -8.15 -19.34 7.67
N ARG A 44 -7.49 -19.89 6.65
CA ARG A 44 -7.59 -21.31 6.30
C ARG A 44 -7.11 -22.23 7.41
N LYS A 45 -6.20 -21.79 8.27
CA LYS A 45 -5.75 -22.53 9.47
C LYS A 45 -6.77 -22.51 10.62
N GLY A 46 -7.94 -21.88 10.43
CA GLY A 46 -9.05 -21.86 11.40
C GLY A 46 -9.06 -20.65 12.32
N HIS A 47 -8.22 -19.64 12.05
CA HIS A 47 -8.19 -18.40 12.83
C HIS A 47 -9.32 -17.45 12.40
N ALA A 48 -9.94 -16.77 13.38
CA ALA A 48 -11.05 -15.86 13.16
C ALA A 48 -10.58 -14.49 12.65
N GLY A 49 -10.07 -14.43 11.41
CA GLY A 49 -9.62 -13.20 10.77
C GLY A 49 -8.47 -12.49 11.52
N MET A 50 -8.01 -11.36 10.97
CA MET A 50 -6.97 -10.54 11.58
C MET A 50 -7.33 -9.07 11.36
N ASN A 51 -7.28 -8.25 12.41
CA ASN A 51 -7.69 -6.86 12.31
C ASN A 51 -6.51 -5.99 11.82
N LYS A 52 -6.78 -4.93 11.04
CA LYS A 52 -5.72 -4.04 10.51
C LYS A 52 -4.90 -3.34 11.61
N GLY A 53 -5.40 -3.31 12.85
CA GLY A 53 -4.66 -2.76 14.00
C GLY A 53 -3.66 -3.74 14.63
N GLU A 54 -3.75 -5.03 14.34
CA GLU A 54 -2.83 -6.07 14.84
C GLU A 54 -1.57 -6.18 13.96
N PHE A 55 -1.38 -5.22 13.05
CA PHE A 55 -0.38 -5.23 11.98
C PHE A 55 1.01 -4.75 12.36
N LEU A 56 1.14 -4.05 13.48
CA LEU A 56 2.39 -3.49 13.93
C LEU A 56 2.75 -4.13 15.27
N PRO A 57 4.03 -4.51 15.47
CA PRO A 57 4.50 -4.95 16.77
C PRO A 57 4.35 -3.85 17.84
#